data_AF-A0A7C5D3R5-F1
#
_entry.id   AF-A0A7C5D3R5-F1
#
_cell.length_a   1.000
_cell.length_b   1.000
_cell.length_c   1.000
_cell.angle_alpha   90.00
_cell.angle_beta   90.00
_cell.angle_gamma   90.00
#
_symmetry.space_group_name_H-M   'P 1'
#
loop_
_entity.id
_entity.type
_entity.pdbx_description
1 polymer ?
#
loop_
_entity_poly.entity_id
_entity_poly.type
_entity_poly.pdbx_seq_one_letter_code
_entity_poly.pdbx_strand_id
1 'polypeptide(L)' 'MVITGTRKGIGKYLAEYYLEKGLTVIGCSRGESTIENDRYRHFVLDVSD' A
#
# COMPACT_ATOMS: atom_id res chain seq x y z
N MET A 1 4.16 6.01 6.55
CA MET A 1 2.82 5.53 6.96
C MET A 1 2.68 4.07 6.57
N VAL A 2 2.15 3.21 7.45
CA VAL A 2 1.90 1.80 7.14
C VAL A 2 0.41 1.61 6.88
N ILE A 3 0.06 0.93 5.79
CA ILE A 3 -1.32 0.64 5.41
C ILE A 3 -1.42 -0.84 5.04
N THR A 4 -2.36 -1.56 5.62
CA THR A 4 -2.65 -2.96 5.27
C THR A 4 -3.75 -3.03 4.22
N GLY A 5 -3.77 -4.10 3.42
CA GLY A 5 -4.79 -4.27 2.37
C GLY A 5 -4.64 -3.30 1.20
N THR A 6 -3.43 -2.85 0.87
CA THR A 6 -3.17 -1.82 -0.16
C THR A 6 -3.27 -2.31 -1.61
N ARG A 7 -3.66 -3.56 -1.83
CA ARG A 7 -3.79 -4.12 -3.18
C ARG A 7 -5.05 -3.66 -3.92
N LYS A 8 -6.19 -3.53 -3.22
CA LYS A 8 -7.48 -3.14 -3.81
C LYS A 8 -8.34 -2.37 -2.80
N GLY A 9 -9.42 -1.76 -3.27
CA GLY A 9 -10.43 -1.12 -2.43
C GLY A 9 -9.89 0.07 -1.65
N ILE A 10 -10.37 0.26 -0.43
CA ILE A 10 -10.08 1.45 0.38
C ILE A 10 -8.60 1.57 0.76
N GLY A 11 -7.91 0.45 1.03
CA GLY A 11 -6.49 0.47 1.36
C GLY A 11 -5.63 1.00 0.20
N LYS A 12 -5.97 0.61 -1.04
CA LYS A 12 -5.31 1.13 -2.24
C LYS A 12 -5.56 2.64 -2.39
N TYR A 13 -6.82 3.06 -2.29
CA TYR A 13 -7.18 4.49 -2.39
C TYR A 13 -6.45 5.35 -1.35
N LEU A 14 -6.38 4.90 -0.09
CA LEU A 14 -5.68 5.63 0.96
C LEU A 14 -4.17 5.68 0.70
N ALA A 15 -3.57 4.58 0.23
CA ALA A 15 -2.16 4.58 -0.14
C ALA A 15 -1.86 5.62 -1.22
N GLU A 16 -2.62 5.62 -2.31
CA GLU A 16 -2.49 6.61 -3.40
C GLU A 16 -2.69 8.04 -2.89
N TYR A 17 -3.75 8.28 -2.11
CA TYR A 17 -4.04 9.60 -1.52
C TYR A 17 -2.89 10.16 -0.67
N TYR A 18 -2.26 9.33 0.17
CA TYR A 18 -1.15 9.80 1.00
C TYR A 18 0.16 9.93 0.21
N LEU A 19 0.37 9.11 -0.83
CA LEU A 19 1.49 9.27 -1.75
C LEU A 19 1.40 10.60 -2.53
N GLU A 20 0.20 10.99 -2.96
CA GLU A 20 -0.06 12.28 -3.62
C GLU A 20 0.26 13.47 -2.70
N LYS A 21 0.06 13.32 -1.40
CA LYS A 21 0.46 14.31 -0.38
C LYS A 21 1.97 14.33 -0.10
N GLY A 22 2.74 13.50 -0.80
CA GLY A 22 4.19 13.43 -0.68
C GLY A 22 4.70 12.57 0.47
N LEU A 23 3.81 11.82 1.15
CA LEU A 23 4.20 10.90 2.22
C LEU A 23 4.78 9.62 1.62
N THR A 24 5.67 8.98 2.38
CA THR A 24 6.10 7.61 2.11
C THR A 24 5.10 6.62 2.70
N VAL A 25 4.62 5.70 1.86
CA VAL A 25 3.65 4.66 2.24
C VAL A 25 4.30 3.28 2.11
N ILE A 26 4.20 2.49 3.17
CA ILE A 26 4.58 1.07 3.17
C ILE A 26 3.28 0.27 3.23
N GLY A 27 3.00 -0.48 2.17
CA GLY A 27 1.80 -1.28 2.01
C GLY A 27 2.06 -2.77 2.18
N CYS A 28 1.10 -3.51 2.70
CA CYS A 28 1.14 -4.98 2.64
C CYS A 28 -0.20 -5.61 2.29
N SER A 29 -0.16 -6.75 1.62
CA SER A 29 -1.35 -7.57 1.33
C SER A 29 -0.97 -8.99 0.89
N ARG A 30 -1.96 -9.89 0.78
CA ARG A 30 -1.75 -11.28 0.33
C ARG A 30 -1.31 -11.45 -1.13
N GLY A 31 -1.19 -10.38 -1.91
CA GLY A 31 -0.71 -10.48 -3.29
C GLY A 31 -0.14 -9.16 -3.79
N GLU A 32 0.38 -9.17 -5.00
CA GLU A 32 1.07 -8.01 -5.59
C GLU A 32 0.18 -6.76 -5.65
N SER A 33 0.80 -5.61 -5.38
CA SER A 33 0.19 -4.28 -5.55
C SER A 33 0.40 -3.77 -6.98
N THR A 34 -0.52 -2.91 -7.44
CA THR A 34 -0.42 -2.24 -8.75
C THR A 34 -0.06 -0.75 -8.59
N ILE A 35 0.40 -0.33 -7.42
CA ILE A 35 0.75 1.07 -7.15
C ILE A 35 2.20 1.27 -7.58
N GLU A 36 2.42 2.16 -8.55
CA GLU A 36 3.74 2.54 -9.05
C GLU A 36 4.10 3.93 -8.52
N ASN A 37 4.96 4.01 -7.51
CA ASN A 37 5.42 5.28 -6.94
C ASN A 37 6.73 5.06 -6.17
N ASP A 38 7.73 5.93 -6.35
CA ASP A 38 9.04 5.82 -5.68
C ASP A 38 8.95 5.89 -4.15
N ARG A 39 7.89 6.53 -3.63
CA ARG A 39 7.61 6.63 -2.19
C ARG A 39 6.68 5.53 -1.69
N TYR A 40 6.35 4.55 -2.52
CA TYR A 40 5.57 3.38 -2.15
C TYR A 40 6.45 2.12 -2.12
N ARG A 41 6.31 1.33 -1.05
CA ARG A 41 6.93 0.01 -0.97
C ARG A 41 5.89 -1.02 -0.56
N HIS A 42 5.82 -2.12 -1.29
CA HIS A 42 4.86 -3.20 -1.04
C HIS A 42 5.54 -4.45 -0.49
N PHE A 43 4.83 -5.13 0.41
CA PHE A 43 5.20 -6.46 0.88
C PHE A 43 4.04 -7.43 0.71
N VAL A 44 4.32 -8.57 0.06
CA VAL A 44 3.35 -9.66 -0.07
C VAL A 44 3.43 -10.52 1.19
N LEU A 45 2.39 -10.44 2.02
CA LEU A 45 2.25 -11.21 3.26
C LEU A 45 0.78 -11.31 3.67
N ASP A 46 0.45 -12.38 4.40
CA ASP A 46 -0.80 -12.47 5.14
C ASP A 46 -0.59 -11.83 6.53
N VAL A 47 -1.54 -11.03 6.98
CA VAL A 47 -1.48 -10.38 8.30
C VAL A 47 -2.02 -11.27 9.42
N SER A 48 -2.68 -12.36 9.05
CA SER A 48 -3.28 -13.33 9.99
C SER A 48 -2.44 -14.60 10.17
N ASP A 49 -1.33 -14.72 9.44
CA ASP A 49 -0.29 -15.74 9.66
C ASP A 49 0.70 -15.23 10.72
#